data_AF-D8M1Y2-F1
#
_entry.id   AF-D8M1Y2-F1
#
_cell.length_a   1.000
_cell.length_b   1.000
_cell.length_c   1.000
_cell.angle_alpha   90.00
_cell.angle_beta   90.00
_cell.angle_gamma   90.00
#
_symmetry.space_group_name_H-M   'P 1'
#
loop_
_entity.id
_entity.type
_entity.pdbx_description
1 polymer ?
#
loop_
_entity_poly.entity_id
_entity_poly.type
_entity_poly.pdbx_seq_one_letter_code
_entity_poly.pdbx_strand_id
1 'polypeptide(L)'
;MFPFSLLRRRLDKADINLLMKLKVFLVDCDGVLWRGSKPIPGSADTVNYLKSKGKAVYFCSNSSARSRIDTVNMLKSFGVDASEDDILTSSYAASLYLQKQPNHGEVYVLGEKGIYDELEAVGIKCHGTEDNGCTDIQSLTKMNPSIGTVVVGLDRNVNFLKLSRAASYIRDYHCSFVATNNDATDPNDLGLTTAAAGSLVSAVSTICGRQPDVILGKPGSMFYEIVKTRHPEIDPWDVMMVGDRLETDIAFANRVGAFDSVGCRTD
;
A
#
# COMPACT_ATOMS: atom_id res chain seq x y z
N MET A 1 21.49 0.75 25.70
CA MET A 1 21.23 2.21 25.68
C MET A 1 20.65 2.55 24.31
N PHE A 2 19.62 3.39 24.21
CA PHE A 2 19.12 3.87 22.91
C PHE A 2 20.20 4.78 22.29
N PRO A 3 20.57 4.65 21.01
CA PRO A 3 21.54 5.55 20.41
C PRO A 3 20.89 6.93 20.26
N PHE A 4 21.30 7.88 21.11
CA PHE A 4 20.74 9.23 21.13
C PHE A 4 21.00 10.03 19.83
N SER A 5 21.89 9.54 18.96
CA SER A 5 22.22 10.15 17.67
C SER A 5 21.20 9.88 16.55
N LEU A 6 20.24 8.98 16.76
CA LEU A 6 19.31 8.54 15.70
C LEU A 6 18.01 9.34 15.62
N LEU A 7 17.76 10.27 16.54
CA LEU A 7 16.46 10.95 16.66
C LEU A 7 16.62 12.46 16.67
N ARG A 8 15.81 13.16 15.84
CA ARG A 8 15.75 14.63 15.80
C ARG A 8 15.31 15.25 17.14
N ARG A 9 14.57 14.51 17.97
CA ARG A 9 14.22 14.87 19.35
C ARG A 9 14.86 13.86 20.31
N ARG A 10 15.41 14.33 21.44
CA ARG A 10 15.79 13.44 22.55
C ARG A 10 14.53 12.75 23.08
N LEU A 11 14.51 11.42 23.02
CA LEU A 11 13.55 10.63 23.78
C LEU A 11 13.91 10.73 25.26
N ASP A 12 12.90 10.99 26.09
CA ASP A 12 13.07 10.87 27.53
C ASP A 12 12.91 9.40 27.98
N LYS A 13 12.98 9.18 29.30
CA LYS A 13 12.82 7.83 29.87
C LYS A 13 11.41 7.26 29.65
N ALA A 14 10.38 8.11 29.61
CA ALA A 14 9.00 7.67 29.40
C ALA A 14 8.82 7.22 27.95
N ASP A 15 9.34 7.99 26.99
CA ASP A 15 9.36 7.65 25.57
C ASP A 15 10.05 6.30 25.33
N ILE A 16 11.24 6.09 25.92
CA ILE A 16 11.97 4.82 25.79
C ILE A 16 11.20 3.67 26.44
N ASN A 17 10.65 3.87 27.64
CA ASN A 17 9.87 2.83 28.32
C ASN A 17 8.63 2.44 27.51
N LEU A 18 8.00 3.40 26.83
CA LEU A 18 6.88 3.15 25.95
C LEU A 18 7.30 2.29 24.75
N LEU A 19 8.34 2.69 24.02
CA LEU A 19 8.88 1.94 22.88
C LEU A 19 9.27 0.51 23.25
N MET A 20 9.74 0.31 24.49
CA MET A 20 10.10 -1.01 25.00
C MET A 20 8.88 -1.89 25.33
N LYS A 21 7.70 -1.32 25.62
CA LYS A 21 6.46 -2.09 25.87
C LYS A 21 5.76 -2.53 24.59
N LEU A 22 5.84 -1.72 23.54
CA LEU A 22 5.25 -2.04 22.24
C LEU A 22 5.90 -3.27 21.63
N LYS A 23 5.13 -4.09 20.94
CA LYS A 23 5.61 -5.34 20.33
C LYS A 23 5.72 -5.21 18.81
N VAL A 24 4.81 -4.45 18.21
CA VAL A 24 4.68 -4.32 16.76
C VAL A 24 4.78 -2.85 16.34
N PHE A 25 5.62 -2.61 15.32
CA PHE A 25 5.74 -1.31 14.67
C PHE A 25 5.26 -1.44 13.23
N LEU A 26 4.26 -0.66 12.87
CA LEU A 26 3.78 -0.49 11.50
C LEU A 26 4.41 0.80 10.97
N VAL A 27 5.35 0.67 10.05
CA VAL A 27 6.19 1.78 9.60
C VAL A 27 5.87 2.08 8.14
N ASP A 28 5.37 3.28 7.88
CA ASP A 28 5.21 3.75 6.51
C ASP A 28 6.57 3.86 5.80
N CYS A 29 6.54 3.84 4.47
CA CYS A 29 7.74 3.78 3.65
C CYS A 29 8.09 5.14 3.05
N ASP A 30 7.26 5.63 2.14
CA ASP A 30 7.46 6.89 1.43
C ASP A 30 7.24 8.07 2.39
N GLY A 31 8.19 8.98 2.51
CA GLY A 31 8.12 10.09 3.47
C GLY A 31 8.65 9.77 4.88
N VAL A 32 8.82 8.48 5.22
CA VAL A 32 9.33 8.01 6.53
C VAL A 32 10.68 7.32 6.44
N LEU A 33 10.83 6.34 5.54
CA LEU A 33 12.09 5.62 5.31
C LEU A 33 12.89 6.19 4.15
N TRP A 34 12.21 6.68 3.12
CA TRP A 34 12.84 7.31 1.95
C TRP A 34 11.96 8.39 1.33
N ARG A 35 12.55 9.18 0.43
CA ARG A 35 11.85 10.07 -0.49
C ARG A 35 12.36 9.82 -1.89
N GLY A 36 11.47 9.36 -2.78
CA GLY A 36 11.86 8.91 -4.12
C GLY A 36 12.89 7.79 -4.02
N SER A 37 14.10 8.04 -4.53
CA SER A 37 15.23 7.10 -4.51
C SER A 37 16.22 7.32 -3.36
N LYS A 38 15.96 8.25 -2.44
CA LYS A 38 16.90 8.65 -1.39
C LYS A 38 16.43 8.19 0.00
N PRO A 39 17.25 7.46 0.76
CA PRO A 39 16.91 7.10 2.13
C PRO A 39 16.90 8.33 3.03
N ILE A 40 15.99 8.34 4.01
CA ILE A 40 15.95 9.36 5.05
C ILE A 40 17.04 9.04 6.09
N PRO A 41 17.93 9.99 6.43
CA PRO A 41 19.01 9.74 7.38
C PRO A 41 18.50 9.20 8.74
N GLY A 42 19.14 8.14 9.23
CA GLY A 42 18.81 7.50 10.51
C GLY A 42 17.61 6.53 10.48
N SER A 43 16.86 6.46 9.37
CA SER A 43 15.70 5.56 9.24
C SER A 43 16.10 4.09 9.34
N ALA A 44 17.11 3.67 8.56
CA ALA A 44 17.58 2.28 8.55
C ALA A 44 18.16 1.85 9.90
N ASP A 45 19.00 2.69 10.51
CA ASP A 45 19.56 2.43 11.83
C ASP A 45 18.46 2.28 12.90
N THR A 46 17.42 3.11 12.83
CA THR A 46 16.28 3.06 13.77
C THR A 46 15.50 1.76 13.62
N VAL A 47 15.17 1.37 12.39
CA VAL A 47 14.44 0.12 12.10
C VAL A 47 15.25 -1.09 12.52
N ASN A 48 16.52 -1.16 12.12
CA ASN A 48 17.41 -2.26 12.49
C ASN A 48 17.60 -2.34 14.01
N TYR A 49 17.65 -1.20 14.70
CA TYR A 49 17.68 -1.17 16.15
C TYR A 49 16.42 -1.78 16.77
N LEU A 50 15.22 -1.42 16.29
CA LEU A 50 13.96 -2.01 16.77
C LEU A 50 13.94 -3.52 16.55
N LYS A 51 14.32 -3.99 15.35
CA LYS A 51 14.43 -5.43 15.06
C LYS A 51 15.44 -6.13 15.99
N SER A 52 16.59 -5.50 16.28
CA SER A 52 17.59 -6.03 17.23
C SER A 52 17.09 -6.15 18.67
N LYS A 53 15.97 -5.48 19.01
CA LYS A 53 15.29 -5.56 20.30
C LYS A 53 14.14 -6.57 20.30
N GLY A 54 14.04 -7.41 19.27
CA GLY A 54 12.99 -8.42 19.14
C GLY A 54 11.61 -7.83 18.85
N LYS A 55 11.55 -6.60 18.31
CA LYS A 55 10.30 -5.99 17.88
C LYS A 55 9.93 -6.51 16.49
N ALA A 56 8.66 -6.81 16.28
CA ALA A 56 8.14 -7.07 14.94
C ALA A 56 7.97 -5.74 14.22
N VAL A 57 8.57 -5.60 13.04
CA VAL A 57 8.51 -4.37 12.25
C VAL A 57 7.95 -4.71 10.88
N TYR A 58 6.82 -4.08 10.54
CA TYR A 58 6.17 -4.23 9.24
C TYR A 58 6.25 -2.93 8.46
N PHE A 59 6.64 -3.04 7.19
CA PHE A 59 6.76 -1.94 6.24
C PHE A 59 5.46 -1.77 5.46
N CYS A 60 4.71 -0.71 5.78
CA CYS A 60 3.31 -0.52 5.38
C CYS A 60 3.20 0.56 4.30
N SER A 61 3.19 0.19 3.02
CA SER A 61 3.09 1.16 1.91
C SER A 61 1.73 1.12 1.20
N ASN A 62 1.12 2.29 1.02
CA ASN A 62 -0.05 2.42 0.14
C ASN A 62 0.30 2.26 -1.35
N SER A 63 1.57 2.35 -1.72
CA SER A 63 1.99 2.17 -3.11
C SER A 63 1.71 0.76 -3.59
N SER A 64 0.96 0.65 -4.69
CA SER A 64 0.71 -0.61 -5.40
C SER A 64 1.65 -0.80 -6.59
N ALA A 65 2.59 0.13 -6.81
CA ALA A 65 3.50 0.13 -7.94
C ALA A 65 4.53 -1.01 -7.90
N ARG A 66 4.93 -1.39 -6.68
CA ARG A 66 5.97 -2.39 -6.39
C ARG A 66 5.35 -3.64 -5.77
N SER A 67 5.94 -4.79 -6.07
CA SER A 67 5.69 -6.03 -5.33
C SER A 67 6.37 -5.97 -3.96
N ARG A 68 6.11 -6.97 -3.11
CA ARG A 68 6.84 -7.16 -1.85
C ARG A 68 8.32 -7.41 -2.11
N ILE A 69 8.65 -8.24 -3.10
CA ILE A 69 10.04 -8.53 -3.50
C ILE A 69 10.78 -7.26 -3.92
N ASP A 70 10.15 -6.42 -4.75
CA ASP A 70 10.74 -5.14 -5.18
C ASP A 70 10.97 -4.21 -3.98
N THR A 71 10.03 -4.20 -3.03
CA THR A 71 10.11 -3.39 -1.82
C THR A 71 11.22 -3.87 -0.88
N VAL A 72 11.38 -5.19 -0.71
CA VAL A 72 12.52 -5.80 0.01
C VAL A 72 13.84 -5.38 -0.61
N ASN A 73 13.96 -5.46 -1.93
CA ASN A 73 15.18 -5.08 -2.64
C ASN A 73 15.52 -3.59 -2.41
N MET A 74 14.51 -2.72 -2.43
CA MET A 74 14.67 -1.30 -2.14
C MET A 74 15.13 -1.06 -0.69
N LEU A 75 14.47 -1.68 0.28
CA LEU A 75 14.84 -1.61 1.71
C LEU A 75 16.28 -2.07 1.95
N LYS A 76 16.68 -3.20 1.36
CA LYS A 76 18.04 -3.73 1.45
C LYS A 76 19.06 -2.78 0.84
N SER A 77 18.74 -2.12 -0.27
CA SER A 77 19.62 -1.12 -0.89
C SER A 77 19.86 0.10 0.02
N PHE A 78 18.97 0.35 0.97
CA PHE A 78 19.09 1.40 1.99
C PHE A 78 19.67 0.91 3.32
N GLY A 79 20.14 -0.35 3.39
CA GLY A 79 20.73 -0.94 4.58
C GLY A 79 19.70 -1.40 5.62
N VAL A 80 18.42 -1.55 5.25
CA VAL A 80 17.40 -2.13 6.11
C VAL A 80 17.38 -3.64 5.95
N ASP A 81 17.51 -4.37 7.06
CA ASP A 81 17.28 -5.82 7.05
C ASP A 81 15.78 -6.09 6.97
N ALA A 82 15.31 -6.61 5.83
CA ALA A 82 13.90 -6.88 5.55
C ALA A 82 13.69 -8.20 4.81
N SER A 83 12.62 -8.89 5.16
CA SER A 83 12.11 -10.06 4.44
C SER A 83 10.76 -9.74 3.78
N GLU A 84 10.28 -10.60 2.86
CA GLU A 84 8.97 -10.41 2.24
C GLU A 84 7.81 -10.47 3.24
N ASP A 85 7.99 -11.19 4.35
CA ASP A 85 7.00 -11.27 5.42
C ASP A 85 6.90 -9.95 6.19
N ASP A 86 7.95 -9.13 6.18
CA ASP A 86 7.92 -7.80 6.79
C ASP A 86 7.12 -6.79 5.95
N ILE A 87 6.78 -7.09 4.69
CA ILE A 87 6.18 -6.12 3.76
C ILE A 87 4.65 -6.22 3.71
N LEU A 88 3.99 -5.07 3.89
CA LEU A 88 2.55 -4.89 3.72
C LEU A 88 2.30 -3.78 2.68
N THR A 89 2.08 -4.16 1.43
CA THR A 89 1.72 -3.24 0.35
C THR A 89 0.24 -3.35 0.01
N SER A 90 -0.33 -2.30 -0.56
CA SER A 90 -1.72 -2.34 -1.05
C SER A 90 -1.92 -3.33 -2.21
N SER A 91 -0.88 -3.62 -3.00
CA SER A 91 -0.86 -4.69 -4.00
C SER A 91 -0.97 -6.08 -3.35
N TYR A 92 -0.22 -6.34 -2.29
CA TYR A 92 -0.30 -7.60 -1.54
C TYR A 92 -1.64 -7.74 -0.81
N ALA A 93 -2.16 -6.66 -0.25
CA ALA A 93 -3.50 -6.64 0.33
C ALA A 93 -4.57 -7.01 -0.71
N ALA A 94 -4.41 -6.60 -1.98
CA ALA A 94 -5.34 -6.96 -3.04
C ALA A 94 -5.33 -8.45 -3.36
N SER A 95 -4.14 -9.06 -3.45
CA SER A 95 -4.04 -10.50 -3.70
C SER A 95 -4.63 -11.33 -2.56
N LEU A 96 -4.37 -10.95 -1.30
CA LEU A 96 -4.96 -11.60 -0.14
C LEU A 96 -6.47 -11.40 -0.03
N TYR A 97 -6.97 -10.20 -0.34
CA TYR A 97 -8.40 -9.93 -0.36
C TYR A 97 -9.10 -10.83 -1.37
N LEU A 98 -8.59 -10.91 -2.60
CA LEU A 98 -9.19 -11.67 -3.68
C LEU A 98 -9.13 -13.19 -3.45
N GLN A 99 -8.06 -13.72 -2.85
CA GLN A 99 -8.02 -15.13 -2.44
C GLN A 99 -9.18 -15.53 -1.51
N LYS A 100 -9.69 -14.58 -0.72
CA LYS A 100 -10.82 -14.81 0.20
C LYS A 100 -12.18 -14.61 -0.47
N GLN A 101 -12.23 -14.02 -1.67
CA GLN A 101 -13.48 -13.76 -2.37
C GLN A 101 -13.91 -14.97 -3.19
N PRO A 102 -15.09 -15.56 -2.91
CA PRO A 102 -15.61 -16.63 -3.75
C PRO A 102 -15.94 -16.06 -5.14
N ASN A 103 -15.56 -16.78 -6.20
CA ASN A 103 -15.90 -16.45 -7.59
C ASN A 103 -15.45 -15.04 -8.04
N HIS A 104 -14.26 -14.58 -7.63
CA HIS A 104 -13.73 -13.28 -8.06
C HIS A 104 -13.50 -13.15 -9.59
N GLY A 105 -13.52 -14.26 -10.33
CA GLY A 105 -13.27 -14.32 -11.77
C GLY A 105 -11.82 -13.98 -12.13
N GLU A 106 -11.53 -13.78 -13.41
CA GLU A 106 -10.27 -13.16 -13.82
C GLU A 106 -10.27 -11.67 -13.43
N VAL A 107 -9.09 -11.08 -13.28
CA VAL A 107 -8.95 -9.70 -12.79
C VAL A 107 -8.52 -8.77 -13.92
N TYR A 108 -9.22 -7.65 -14.11
CA TYR A 108 -8.69 -6.54 -14.90
C TYR A 108 -7.97 -5.56 -13.99
N VAL A 109 -6.72 -5.25 -14.28
CA VAL A 109 -5.88 -4.36 -13.48
C VAL A 109 -5.68 -3.04 -14.22
N LEU A 110 -6.22 -1.96 -13.66
CA LEU A 110 -5.80 -0.60 -13.98
C LEU A 110 -4.72 -0.20 -12.97
N GLY A 111 -3.46 -0.51 -13.28
CA GLY A 111 -2.35 -0.34 -12.34
C GLY A 111 -0.99 -0.74 -12.88
N GLU A 112 0.04 -0.55 -12.07
CA GLU A 112 1.44 -0.92 -12.36
C GLU A 112 1.80 -2.37 -11.95
N LYS A 113 3.01 -2.78 -12.35
CA LYS A 113 3.55 -4.15 -12.25
C LYS A 113 3.37 -4.80 -10.88
N GLY A 114 3.53 -4.06 -9.79
CA GLY A 114 3.42 -4.59 -8.43
C GLY A 114 2.08 -5.27 -8.12
N ILE A 115 0.98 -4.83 -8.74
CA ILE A 115 -0.32 -5.52 -8.60
C ILE A 115 -0.31 -6.87 -9.32
N TYR A 116 0.19 -6.90 -10.55
CA TYR A 116 0.27 -8.13 -11.35
C TYR A 116 1.13 -9.18 -10.66
N ASP A 117 2.32 -8.80 -10.19
CA ASP A 117 3.24 -9.73 -9.50
C ASP A 117 2.59 -10.38 -8.27
N GLU A 118 1.89 -9.60 -7.44
CA GLU A 118 1.25 -10.11 -6.23
C GLU A 118 0.03 -10.99 -6.52
N LEU A 119 -0.71 -10.70 -7.61
CA LEU A 119 -1.82 -11.55 -8.07
C LEU A 119 -1.31 -12.87 -8.66
N GLU A 120 -0.28 -12.81 -9.51
CA GLU A 120 0.33 -13.99 -10.13
C GLU A 120 0.99 -14.90 -9.08
N ALA A 121 1.65 -14.32 -8.07
CA ALA A 121 2.28 -15.07 -6.97
C ALA A 121 1.29 -15.96 -6.20
N VAL A 122 -0.02 -15.67 -6.30
CA VAL A 122 -1.09 -16.42 -5.64
C VAL A 122 -1.99 -17.16 -6.63
N GLY A 123 -1.58 -17.24 -7.90
CA GLY A 123 -2.29 -17.96 -8.95
C GLY A 123 -3.53 -17.25 -9.49
N ILE A 124 -3.71 -15.96 -9.23
CA ILE A 124 -4.82 -15.17 -9.76
C ILE A 124 -4.45 -14.65 -11.15
N LYS A 125 -5.22 -15.06 -12.16
CA LYS A 125 -5.04 -14.60 -13.53
C LYS A 125 -5.53 -13.16 -13.69
N CYS A 126 -4.66 -12.30 -14.21
CA CYS A 126 -4.94 -10.88 -14.41
C CYS A 126 -4.60 -10.40 -15.84
N HIS A 127 -5.25 -9.29 -16.22
CA HIS A 127 -5.18 -8.64 -17.54
C HIS A 127 -5.07 -7.12 -17.38
N GLY A 128 -4.77 -6.42 -18.47
CA GLY A 128 -4.75 -4.95 -18.54
C GLY A 128 -3.45 -4.36 -19.07
N THR A 129 -2.36 -5.13 -19.12
CA THR A 129 -1.09 -4.68 -19.72
C THR A 129 -1.17 -4.64 -21.24
N GLU A 130 -1.99 -5.49 -21.85
CA GLU A 130 -2.23 -5.55 -23.30
C GLU A 130 -2.87 -4.26 -23.87
N ASP A 131 -3.50 -3.46 -23.01
CA ASP A 131 -4.09 -2.17 -23.40
C ASP A 131 -3.07 -1.00 -23.27
N ASN A 132 -1.84 -1.24 -22.80
CA ASN A 132 -0.83 -0.19 -22.66
C ASN A 132 -0.46 0.40 -24.03
N GLY A 133 -0.46 1.73 -24.13
CA GLY A 133 -0.17 2.44 -25.39
C GLY A 133 -1.25 2.29 -26.48
N CYS A 134 -2.37 1.62 -26.20
CA CYS A 134 -3.46 1.50 -27.16
C CYS A 134 -4.21 2.83 -27.31
N THR A 135 -4.44 3.24 -28.55
CA THR A 135 -5.16 4.47 -28.90
C THR A 135 -6.45 4.22 -29.69
N ASP A 136 -6.67 2.99 -30.15
CA ASP A 136 -7.86 2.61 -30.91
C ASP A 136 -9.02 2.24 -29.98
N ILE A 137 -10.00 3.13 -29.88
CA ILE A 137 -11.20 2.94 -29.05
C ILE A 137 -12.06 1.74 -29.49
N GLN A 138 -11.96 1.29 -30.75
CA GLN A 138 -12.68 0.09 -31.20
C GLN A 138 -12.24 -1.16 -30.46
N SER A 139 -11.03 -1.16 -29.89
CA SER A 139 -10.53 -2.24 -29.02
C SER A 139 -11.39 -2.47 -27.78
N LEU A 140 -12.19 -1.48 -27.36
CA LEU A 140 -13.15 -1.60 -26.24
C LEU A 140 -14.23 -2.66 -26.52
N THR A 141 -14.53 -2.95 -27.78
CA THR A 141 -15.52 -3.99 -28.15
C THR A 141 -15.08 -5.40 -27.77
N LYS A 142 -13.79 -5.62 -27.52
CA LYS A 142 -13.20 -6.91 -27.16
C LYS A 142 -13.20 -7.12 -25.66
N MET A 143 -14.37 -7.19 -25.03
CA MET A 143 -14.51 -7.45 -23.59
C MET A 143 -14.35 -8.95 -23.28
N ASN A 144 -13.68 -9.27 -22.17
CA ASN A 144 -13.50 -10.64 -21.69
C ASN A 144 -14.56 -10.95 -20.60
N PRO A 145 -15.55 -11.82 -20.87
CA PRO A 145 -16.62 -12.13 -19.92
C PRO A 145 -16.15 -12.95 -18.70
N SER A 146 -14.94 -13.52 -18.74
CA SER A 146 -14.36 -14.22 -17.57
C SER A 146 -13.88 -13.27 -16.49
N ILE A 147 -13.77 -11.97 -16.79
CA ILE A 147 -13.36 -10.96 -15.80
C ILE A 147 -14.53 -10.70 -14.85
N GLY A 148 -14.30 -10.93 -13.56
CA GLY A 148 -15.27 -10.70 -12.48
C GLY A 148 -14.90 -9.56 -11.54
N THR A 149 -13.65 -9.09 -11.61
CA THR A 149 -13.14 -8.05 -10.70
C THR A 149 -12.23 -7.06 -11.43
N VAL A 150 -12.35 -5.78 -11.08
CA VAL A 150 -11.46 -4.71 -11.49
C VAL A 150 -10.68 -4.22 -10.27
N VAL A 151 -9.35 -4.27 -10.34
CA VAL A 151 -8.46 -3.68 -9.35
C VAL A 151 -7.88 -2.39 -9.91
N VAL A 152 -8.08 -1.28 -9.19
CA VAL A 152 -7.59 0.05 -9.58
C VAL A 152 -6.53 0.52 -8.59
N GLY A 153 -5.34 0.80 -9.11
CA GLY A 153 -4.25 1.45 -8.40
C GLY A 153 -3.61 2.55 -9.23
N LEU A 154 -2.38 2.94 -8.90
CA LEU A 154 -1.61 3.88 -9.73
C LEU A 154 -1.20 3.20 -11.04
N ASP A 155 -1.44 3.87 -12.17
CA ASP A 155 -1.02 3.44 -13.50
C ASP A 155 -0.47 4.63 -14.30
N ARG A 156 0.84 4.69 -14.49
CA ARG A 156 1.47 5.75 -15.30
C ARG A 156 1.32 5.53 -16.81
N ASN A 157 0.89 4.35 -17.24
CA ASN A 157 0.56 4.03 -18.64
C ASN A 157 -0.95 4.15 -18.92
N VAL A 158 -1.70 4.77 -17.98
CA VAL A 158 -3.13 4.99 -18.14
C VAL A 158 -3.43 5.71 -19.45
N ASN A 159 -4.47 5.24 -20.12
CA ASN A 159 -4.98 5.84 -21.35
C ASN A 159 -6.51 5.75 -21.36
N PHE A 160 -7.12 6.38 -22.37
CA PHE A 160 -8.57 6.44 -22.49
C PHE A 160 -9.22 5.05 -22.58
N LEU A 161 -8.58 4.09 -23.28
CA LEU A 161 -9.09 2.73 -23.40
C LEU A 161 -9.12 2.03 -22.03
N LYS A 162 -8.03 2.08 -21.27
CA LYS A 162 -7.95 1.41 -19.96
C LYS A 162 -8.99 1.93 -18.97
N LEU A 163 -9.17 3.25 -18.91
CA LEU A 163 -10.22 3.88 -18.08
C LEU A 163 -11.62 3.43 -18.53
N SER A 164 -11.88 3.45 -19.83
CA SER A 164 -13.18 3.06 -20.39
C SER A 164 -13.48 1.59 -20.16
N ARG A 165 -12.49 0.71 -20.34
CA ARG A 165 -12.63 -0.75 -20.16
C ARG A 165 -12.84 -1.10 -18.70
N ALA A 166 -12.03 -0.56 -17.79
CA ALA A 166 -12.21 -0.72 -16.35
C ALA A 166 -13.62 -0.32 -15.91
N ALA A 167 -14.06 0.88 -16.31
CA ALA A 167 -15.38 1.37 -15.96
C ALA A 167 -16.52 0.55 -16.60
N SER A 168 -16.35 0.05 -17.82
CA SER A 168 -17.35 -0.80 -18.50
C SER A 168 -17.49 -2.16 -17.81
N TYR A 169 -16.38 -2.78 -17.37
CA TYR A 169 -16.46 -4.01 -16.56
C TYR A 169 -17.26 -3.78 -15.28
N ILE A 170 -17.01 -2.66 -14.58
CA ILE A 170 -17.70 -2.33 -13.33
C ILE A 170 -19.18 -2.05 -13.57
N ARG A 171 -19.50 -1.19 -14.55
CA ARG A 171 -20.86 -0.69 -14.78
C ARG A 171 -21.74 -1.69 -15.52
N ASP A 172 -21.23 -2.23 -16.62
CA ASP A 172 -22.03 -2.95 -17.62
C ASP A 172 -21.94 -4.48 -17.43
N TYR A 173 -20.85 -4.98 -16.85
CA TYR A 173 -20.65 -6.41 -16.52
C TYR A 173 -20.82 -6.71 -15.03
N HIS A 174 -21.09 -5.68 -14.22
CA HIS A 174 -21.29 -5.80 -12.77
C HIS A 174 -20.10 -6.42 -12.02
N CYS A 175 -18.89 -6.24 -12.54
CA CYS A 175 -17.67 -6.71 -11.88
C CYS A 175 -17.46 -5.99 -10.55
N SER A 176 -16.80 -6.65 -9.60
CA SER A 176 -16.36 -6.05 -8.34
C SER A 176 -15.35 -4.93 -8.60
N PHE A 177 -15.40 -3.87 -7.80
CA PHE A 177 -14.54 -2.69 -7.91
C PHE A 177 -13.66 -2.59 -6.65
N VAL A 178 -12.40 -2.94 -6.79
CA VAL A 178 -11.40 -2.92 -5.71
C VAL A 178 -10.42 -1.77 -5.94
N ALA A 179 -10.25 -0.88 -4.96
CA ALA A 179 -9.23 0.15 -4.99
C ALA A 179 -8.04 -0.24 -4.09
N THR A 180 -6.81 -0.06 -4.57
CA THR A 180 -5.61 -0.33 -3.76
C THR A 180 -5.45 0.71 -2.66
N ASN A 181 -5.66 1.99 -2.96
CA ASN A 181 -5.73 3.09 -2.00
C ASN A 181 -6.45 4.30 -2.63
N ASN A 182 -6.73 5.34 -1.83
CA ASN A 182 -7.42 6.56 -2.26
C ASN A 182 -6.55 7.82 -2.20
N ASP A 183 -5.22 7.67 -2.17
CA ASP A 183 -4.32 8.82 -2.12
C ASP A 183 -4.47 9.60 -3.42
N ALA A 184 -4.96 10.84 -3.32
CA ALA A 184 -5.25 11.65 -4.50
C ALA A 184 -3.98 12.08 -5.23
N THR A 185 -2.94 12.41 -4.46
CA THR A 185 -1.70 13.00 -4.95
C THR A 185 -0.47 12.48 -4.23
N ASP A 186 0.67 12.49 -4.91
CA ASP A 186 2.00 12.30 -4.32
C ASP A 186 2.96 13.42 -4.76
N PRO A 187 3.83 13.93 -3.86
CA PRO A 187 4.90 14.84 -4.26
C PRO A 187 6.02 14.09 -4.97
N ASN A 188 6.54 14.64 -6.07
CA ASN A 188 7.76 14.12 -6.70
C ASN A 188 9.04 14.70 -6.07
N ASP A 189 10.21 14.27 -6.55
CA ASP A 189 11.52 14.71 -6.06
C ASP A 189 11.78 16.23 -6.19
N LEU A 190 11.00 16.93 -7.02
CA LEU A 190 11.06 18.39 -7.21
C LEU A 190 10.04 19.14 -6.34
N GLY A 191 9.26 18.42 -5.52
CA GLY A 191 8.17 18.99 -4.72
C GLY A 191 6.92 19.32 -5.53
N LEU A 192 6.82 18.87 -6.79
CA LEU A 192 5.64 19.05 -7.61
C LEU A 192 4.61 17.97 -7.32
N THR A 193 3.34 18.37 -7.25
CA THR A 193 2.22 17.46 -7.05
C THR A 193 2.01 16.60 -8.30
N THR A 194 1.95 15.29 -8.11
CA THR A 194 1.62 14.29 -9.14
C THR A 194 0.36 13.54 -8.76
N ALA A 195 -0.34 13.00 -9.77
CA ALA A 195 -1.49 12.14 -9.53
C ALA A 195 -1.05 10.82 -8.88
N ALA A 196 -1.81 10.38 -7.87
CA ALA A 196 -1.67 9.08 -7.24
C ALA A 196 -2.89 8.20 -7.54
N ALA A 197 -2.95 6.99 -6.97
CA ALA A 197 -3.97 5.99 -7.29
C ALA A 197 -5.41 6.53 -7.13
N GLY A 198 -5.66 7.35 -6.10
CA GLY A 198 -6.96 7.97 -5.83
C GLY A 198 -7.48 8.85 -6.97
N SER A 199 -6.58 9.46 -7.76
CA SER A 199 -6.98 10.19 -8.97
C SER A 199 -7.58 9.27 -10.03
N LEU A 200 -6.99 8.08 -10.24
CA LEU A 200 -7.51 7.10 -11.19
C LEU A 200 -8.76 6.39 -10.67
N VAL A 201 -8.80 6.09 -9.36
CA VAL A 201 -10.01 5.58 -8.70
C VAL A 201 -11.17 6.54 -8.88
N SER A 202 -10.95 7.85 -8.71
CA SER A 202 -11.98 8.88 -8.90
C SER A 202 -12.45 8.97 -10.36
N ALA A 203 -11.53 8.87 -11.33
CA ALA A 203 -11.87 8.84 -12.74
C ALA A 203 -12.75 7.64 -13.09
N VAL A 204 -12.36 6.43 -12.67
CA VAL A 204 -13.14 5.20 -12.88
C VAL A 204 -14.51 5.32 -12.20
N SER A 205 -14.55 5.77 -10.94
CA SER A 205 -15.79 5.94 -10.18
C SER A 205 -16.77 6.90 -10.87
N THR A 206 -16.25 7.97 -11.46
CA THR A 206 -17.04 8.94 -12.23
C THR A 206 -17.62 8.32 -13.50
N ILE A 207 -16.83 7.55 -14.24
CA ILE A 207 -17.26 6.93 -15.51
C ILE A 207 -18.28 5.81 -15.26
N CYS A 208 -18.06 4.98 -14.24
CA CYS A 208 -18.95 3.84 -13.94
C CYS A 208 -20.16 4.25 -13.07
N GLY A 209 -20.12 5.41 -12.42
CA GLY A 209 -21.18 5.89 -11.53
C GLY A 209 -21.25 5.14 -10.18
N ARG A 210 -20.17 4.45 -9.79
CA ARG A 210 -20.09 3.62 -8.57
C ARG A 210 -18.79 3.91 -7.81
N GLN A 211 -18.84 3.92 -6.49
CA GLN A 211 -17.64 3.97 -5.64
C GLN A 211 -17.00 2.57 -5.54
N PRO A 212 -15.71 2.47 -5.16
CA PRO A 212 -15.10 1.18 -4.87
C PRO A 212 -15.89 0.40 -3.83
N ASP A 213 -16.07 -0.89 -4.07
CA ASP A 213 -16.70 -1.80 -3.11
C ASP A 213 -15.79 -2.01 -1.89
N VAL A 214 -14.47 -1.89 -2.08
CA VAL A 214 -13.46 -1.90 -1.01
C VAL A 214 -12.25 -1.04 -1.38
N ILE A 215 -11.62 -0.46 -0.34
CA ILE A 215 -10.32 0.23 -0.43
C ILE A 215 -9.37 -0.47 0.54
N LEU A 216 -8.24 -0.98 0.04
CA LEU A 216 -7.42 -1.95 0.78
C LEU A 216 -6.30 -1.32 1.61
N GLY A 217 -5.68 -0.26 1.10
CA GLY A 217 -4.63 0.48 1.78
C GLY A 217 -5.13 1.31 2.95
N LYS A 218 -4.20 1.94 3.66
CA LYS A 218 -4.45 2.93 4.71
C LYS A 218 -5.34 4.05 4.13
N PRO A 219 -6.37 4.53 4.87
CA PRO A 219 -6.63 4.25 6.29
C PRO A 219 -7.41 2.96 6.58
N GLY A 220 -7.66 2.07 5.61
CA GLY A 220 -8.33 0.77 5.81
C GLY A 220 -7.57 -0.17 6.77
N SER A 221 -8.28 -1.08 7.44
CA SER A 221 -7.71 -1.97 8.48
C SER A 221 -6.93 -3.17 7.95
N MET A 222 -6.91 -3.40 6.64
CA MET A 222 -6.41 -4.63 6.02
C MET A 222 -4.97 -4.98 6.45
N PHE A 223 -4.07 -3.99 6.54
CA PHE A 223 -2.70 -4.23 7.01
C PHE A 223 -2.65 -4.77 8.44
N TYR A 224 -3.46 -4.20 9.35
CA TYR A 224 -3.55 -4.70 10.71
C TYR A 224 -4.18 -6.10 10.77
N GLU A 225 -5.19 -6.38 9.95
CA GLU A 225 -5.81 -7.71 9.86
C GLU A 225 -4.83 -8.79 9.40
N ILE A 226 -3.91 -8.47 8.47
CA ILE A 226 -2.83 -9.36 8.05
C ILE A 226 -1.90 -9.65 9.24
N VAL A 227 -1.49 -8.60 9.96
CA VAL A 227 -0.65 -8.76 11.16
C VAL A 227 -1.35 -9.59 12.23
N LYS A 228 -2.63 -9.33 12.51
CA LYS A 228 -3.42 -10.06 13.51
C LYS A 228 -3.62 -11.53 13.12
N THR A 229 -3.71 -11.83 11.82
CA THR A 229 -3.77 -13.21 11.33
C THR A 229 -2.47 -13.97 11.62
N ARG A 230 -1.32 -13.30 11.47
CA ARG A 230 0.00 -13.88 11.76
C ARG A 230 0.32 -13.92 13.25
N HIS A 231 -0.21 -12.97 14.00
CA HIS A 231 -0.01 -12.79 15.44
C HIS A 231 -1.34 -12.60 16.18
N PRO A 232 -2.11 -13.68 16.40
CA PRO A 232 -3.40 -13.60 17.08
C PRO A 232 -3.30 -13.04 18.51
N GLU A 233 -2.13 -13.15 19.14
CA GLU A 233 -1.81 -12.66 20.48
C GLU A 233 -1.59 -11.14 20.59
N ILE A 234 -1.43 -10.44 19.46
CA ILE A 234 -1.13 -9.00 19.45
C ILE A 234 -2.41 -8.20 19.57
N ASP A 235 -2.56 -7.44 20.65
CA ASP A 235 -3.66 -6.50 20.80
C ASP A 235 -3.34 -5.16 20.12
N PRO A 236 -4.34 -4.36 19.74
CA PRO A 236 -4.11 -3.02 19.20
C PRO A 236 -3.19 -2.15 20.09
N TRP A 237 -3.28 -2.32 21.42
CA TRP A 237 -2.44 -1.64 22.41
C TRP A 237 -0.96 -2.06 22.40
N ASP A 238 -0.59 -3.11 21.66
CA ASP A 238 0.81 -3.50 21.44
C ASP A 238 1.40 -2.90 20.15
N VAL A 239 0.59 -2.17 19.38
CA VAL A 239 0.91 -1.68 18.04
C VAL A 239 1.15 -0.18 18.05
N MET A 240 2.17 0.26 17.33
CA MET A 240 2.44 1.66 17.03
C MET A 240 2.54 1.89 15.53
N MET A 241 1.86 2.91 15.03
CA MET A 241 2.00 3.38 13.65
C MET A 241 3.03 4.51 13.56
N VAL A 242 3.95 4.43 12.61
CA VAL A 242 4.92 5.49 12.29
C VAL A 242 4.66 5.92 10.86
N GLY A 243 4.23 7.16 10.65
CA GLY A 243 3.76 7.65 9.36
C GLY A 243 3.95 9.15 9.19
N ASP A 244 3.85 9.68 7.98
CA ASP A 244 3.98 11.12 7.71
C ASP A 244 2.65 11.79 7.33
N ARG A 245 1.60 11.01 7.02
CA ARG A 245 0.30 11.52 6.57
C ARG A 245 -0.80 11.31 7.61
N LEU A 246 -1.54 12.38 7.90
CA LEU A 246 -2.63 12.36 8.90
C LEU A 246 -3.83 11.54 8.41
N GLU A 247 -4.19 11.71 7.14
CA GLU A 247 -5.40 11.16 6.52
C GLU A 247 -5.28 9.65 6.25
N THR A 248 -4.06 9.13 6.20
CA THR A 248 -3.78 7.70 5.96
C THR A 248 -3.23 7.04 7.22
N ASP A 249 -2.05 7.44 7.71
CA ASP A 249 -1.33 6.71 8.75
C ASP A 249 -1.94 6.92 10.13
N ILE A 250 -2.20 8.18 10.49
CA ILE A 250 -2.77 8.51 11.79
C ILE A 250 -4.24 8.09 11.84
N ALA A 251 -4.98 8.30 10.74
CA ALA A 251 -6.34 7.79 10.60
C ALA A 251 -6.40 6.24 10.67
N PHE A 252 -5.43 5.54 10.07
CA PHE A 252 -5.29 4.09 10.20
C PHE A 252 -5.06 3.67 11.65
N ALA A 253 -4.09 4.30 12.33
CA ALA A 253 -3.78 4.01 13.72
C ALA A 253 -5.01 4.16 14.63
N ASN A 254 -5.76 5.25 14.46
CA ASN A 254 -7.01 5.48 15.17
C ASN A 254 -8.08 4.44 14.84
N ARG A 255 -8.22 4.06 13.56
CA ARG A 255 -9.21 3.07 13.13
C ARG A 255 -8.97 1.69 13.75
N VAL A 256 -7.71 1.27 13.84
CA VAL A 256 -7.36 -0.05 14.38
C VAL A 256 -7.25 -0.04 15.91
N GLY A 257 -7.31 1.13 16.55
CA GLY A 257 -7.16 1.29 17.99
C GLY A 257 -5.71 1.11 18.46
N ALA A 258 -4.73 1.45 17.62
CA ALA A 258 -3.32 1.37 17.96
C ALA A 258 -3.02 2.18 19.25
N PHE A 259 -2.03 1.73 20.02
CA PHE A 259 -1.64 2.40 21.26
C PHE A 259 -1.34 3.89 21.05
N ASP A 260 -0.56 4.16 20.00
CA ASP A 260 -0.14 5.51 19.63
C ASP A 260 0.27 5.54 18.15
N SER A 261 0.44 6.76 17.64
CA SER A 261 0.96 7.02 16.31
C SER A 261 1.91 8.20 16.34
N VAL A 262 3.03 8.10 15.62
CA VAL A 262 3.98 9.19 15.48
C VAL A 262 3.99 9.72 14.06
N GLY A 263 3.69 11.01 13.95
CA GLY A 263 3.87 11.80 12.73
C GLY A 263 5.34 12.13 12.51
N CYS A 264 5.91 11.71 11.38
CA CYS A 264 7.25 12.07 10.97
C CYS A 264 7.23 13.34 10.13
N ARG A 265 7.90 14.39 10.62
CA ARG A 265 8.18 15.59 9.83
C ARG A 265 9.60 15.49 9.27
N THR A 266 9.71 15.14 7.99
CA THR A 266 10.98 14.81 7.34
C THR A 266 11.53 15.93 6.44
N ASP A 267 10.83 17.07 6.35
CA ASP A 267 11.33 18.34 5.81
C ASP A 267 12.25 19.08 6.80
#